data_AF-A0A7C4R4S4-F1
#
_entry.id   AF-A0A7C4R4S4-F1
#
_cell.length_a   1.000
_cell.length_b   1.000
_cell.length_c   1.000
_cell.angle_alpha   90.00
_cell.angle_beta   90.00
_cell.angle_gamma   90.00
#
_symmetry.space_group_name_H-M   'P 1'
#
loop_
_entity.id
_entity.type
_entity.pdbx_description
1 polymer ?
#
loop_
_entity_poly.entity_id
_entity_poly.type
_entity_poly.pdbx_seq_one_letter_code
_entity_poly.pdbx_strand_id
1 'polypeptide(L)'
;MKNIFENPKKYLEEILEKNIFPKKEIEKVISDHDGLSMICAWITKKCPLSCEKCFFKSNMDTSGMIEEEHTLTDEGIKKLIKFASDSNSGYLMLSGGGDPMIFPEKVNNIIEKTKTKRIVVVTSGFWAKSIEKSEKIIDSMYNALKKSKTNDDKKVILRISVDRYHSDSLGGIDPYINIIKIFNEKYKKTPDFKLMIHTMKGDMVIWDVAEKINGKILIGEQGESDNRKVIKIVPQKAIFKIDSDYEIEIGISKLFLSDLLVDLRKPYSNSVKEAVKVLTEDMENSEQDNPSYIQNANGKKGLDFWVDYNGNVTTWFNQDWNNLFNLYTDKYKNIVLKTFSSPISARFIKKGYQYRNGIVNEVNPKALLRSQAINLRDYAGAFLIEEDKTKLYYAIRSIQDYISDFILNKKDIEIYSPEIQEAILSEKTDLIEMYHKSKYDITNQYLIGQKFNKEKWEDFLKLIKLGHYDISRENLKNSLKIYNEKTGNNKEIDDFNIEGDSKEYIRFHKRISFMKPESLEYCKNKSKKNEKISH
;
A
#
# COMPACT_ATOMS: atom_id res chain seq x y z
N MET A 1 -21.95 -1.71 -33.37
CA MET A 1 -21.29 -1.49 -32.08
C MET A 1 -20.01 -0.70 -32.26
N LYS A 2 -19.88 0.47 -31.62
CA LYS A 2 -18.61 1.20 -31.56
C LYS A 2 -17.74 0.56 -30.49
N ASN A 3 -16.48 0.26 -30.81
CA ASN A 3 -15.59 -0.38 -29.84
C ASN A 3 -15.17 0.60 -28.75
N ILE A 4 -15.76 0.45 -27.54
CA ILE A 4 -15.47 1.34 -26.39
C ILE A 4 -14.00 1.27 -25.95
N PHE A 5 -13.31 0.17 -26.23
CA PHE A 5 -11.91 -0.01 -25.87
C PHE A 5 -10.94 0.80 -26.73
N GLU A 6 -11.40 1.42 -27.82
CA GLU A 6 -10.57 2.36 -28.60
C GLU A 6 -10.43 3.73 -27.95
N ASN A 7 -11.27 4.06 -26.97
CA ASN A 7 -11.13 5.28 -26.18
C ASN A 7 -11.52 5.03 -24.72
N PRO A 8 -10.76 4.17 -24.00
CA PRO A 8 -11.18 3.66 -22.71
C PRO A 8 -11.24 4.75 -21.64
N LYS A 9 -10.34 5.74 -21.71
CA LYS A 9 -10.30 6.87 -20.78
C LYS A 9 -11.63 7.64 -20.75
N LYS A 10 -12.18 7.98 -21.91
CA LYS A 10 -13.47 8.69 -22.02
C LYS A 10 -14.59 7.94 -21.27
N TYR A 11 -14.70 6.64 -21.49
CA TYR A 11 -15.76 5.83 -20.90
C TYR A 11 -15.51 5.52 -19.42
N LEU A 12 -14.26 5.43 -19.00
CA LEU A 12 -13.89 5.34 -17.58
C LEU A 12 -14.26 6.61 -16.80
N GLU A 13 -13.95 7.78 -17.35
CA GLU A 13 -14.33 9.07 -16.75
C GLU A 13 -15.86 9.12 -16.55
N GLU A 14 -16.63 8.73 -17.58
CA GLU A 14 -18.09 8.66 -17.48
C GLU A 14 -18.58 7.69 -16.39
N ILE A 15 -17.99 6.49 -16.30
CA ILE A 15 -18.37 5.48 -15.28
C ILE A 15 -18.05 5.97 -13.87
N LEU A 16 -16.90 6.63 -13.68
CA LEU A 16 -16.43 7.06 -12.36
C LEU A 16 -17.10 8.35 -11.87
N GLU A 17 -17.53 9.23 -12.77
CA GLU A 17 -18.23 10.48 -12.43
C GLU A 17 -19.71 10.23 -12.09
N LYS A 18 -20.35 9.26 -12.73
CA LYS A 18 -21.78 8.97 -12.56
C LYS A 18 -21.97 7.88 -11.50
N ASN A 19 -22.61 8.25 -10.38
CA ASN A 19 -23.01 7.28 -9.37
C ASN A 19 -24.23 6.48 -9.84
N ILE A 20 -24.00 5.24 -10.28
CA ILE A 20 -25.07 4.31 -10.70
C ILE A 20 -25.80 3.67 -9.51
N PHE A 21 -25.18 3.61 -8.33
CA PHE A 21 -25.75 2.86 -7.22
C PHE A 21 -26.86 3.63 -6.49
N PRO A 22 -28.00 2.98 -6.20
CA PRO A 22 -29.01 3.55 -5.33
C PRO A 22 -28.43 3.92 -3.97
N LYS A 23 -28.85 5.07 -3.43
CA LYS A 23 -28.36 5.58 -2.14
C LYS A 23 -28.48 4.55 -1.01
N LYS A 24 -29.59 3.81 -0.96
CA LYS A 24 -29.83 2.77 0.05
C LYS A 24 -28.82 1.61 -0.02
N GLU A 25 -28.38 1.25 -1.22
CA GLU A 25 -27.38 0.19 -1.39
C GLU A 25 -26.01 0.65 -0.88
N ILE A 26 -25.64 1.90 -1.16
CA ILE A 26 -24.40 2.48 -0.62
C ILE A 26 -24.45 2.54 0.91
N GLU A 27 -25.57 3.01 1.48
CA GLU A 27 -25.75 3.08 2.94
C GLU A 27 -25.67 1.69 3.59
N LYS A 28 -26.28 0.68 2.97
CA LYS A 28 -26.23 -0.71 3.43
C LYS A 28 -24.80 -1.25 3.44
N VAL A 29 -24.07 -1.11 2.33
CA VAL A 29 -22.70 -1.63 2.24
C VAL A 29 -21.75 -0.91 3.20
N ILE A 30 -21.94 0.40 3.42
CA ILE A 30 -21.20 1.14 4.46
C ILE A 30 -21.52 0.57 5.85
N SER A 31 -22.79 0.28 6.13
CA SER A 31 -23.21 -0.33 7.39
C SER A 31 -22.63 -1.72 7.60
N ASP A 32 -22.48 -2.51 6.53
CA ASP A 32 -21.86 -3.85 6.58
C ASP A 32 -20.36 -3.79 6.93
N HIS A 33 -19.74 -2.60 6.82
CA HIS A 33 -18.33 -2.34 7.13
C HIS A 33 -18.15 -1.34 8.29
N ASP A 34 -19.11 -1.26 9.20
CA ASP A 34 -19.13 -0.34 10.35
C ASP A 34 -18.31 -0.81 11.58
N GLY A 35 -17.63 -1.95 11.45
CA GLY A 35 -16.79 -2.52 12.49
C GLY A 35 -15.56 -1.68 12.81
N LEU A 36 -14.74 -2.18 13.74
CA LEU A 36 -13.45 -1.61 14.05
C LEU A 36 -12.53 -1.72 12.82
N SER A 37 -12.12 -0.57 12.30
CA SER A 37 -11.18 -0.50 11.18
C SER A 37 -9.73 -0.73 11.63
N MET A 38 -8.89 -1.09 10.66
CA MET A 38 -7.45 -1.07 10.79
C MET A 38 -6.87 0.04 9.92
N ILE A 39 -5.80 0.67 10.39
CA ILE A 39 -5.03 1.65 9.62
C ILE A 39 -3.56 1.26 9.70
N CYS A 40 -2.93 1.05 8.55
CA CYS A 40 -1.48 1.07 8.40
C CYS A 40 -1.06 2.44 7.84
N ALA A 41 -0.44 3.28 8.66
CA ALA A 41 0.00 4.61 8.29
C ALA A 41 1.52 4.71 8.21
N TRP A 42 2.01 5.20 7.07
CA TRP A 42 3.40 5.58 6.86
C TRP A 42 3.49 7.07 7.08
N ILE A 43 4.14 7.50 8.17
CA ILE A 43 4.20 8.94 8.50
C ILE A 43 5.38 9.64 7.83
N THR A 44 6.35 8.87 7.32
CA THR A 44 7.50 9.38 6.57
C THR A 44 8.10 8.30 5.69
N LYS A 45 8.70 8.71 4.57
CA LYS A 45 9.56 7.84 3.77
C LYS A 45 11.02 7.79 4.25
N LYS A 46 11.38 8.63 5.23
CA LYS A 46 12.77 8.77 5.67
C LYS A 46 13.19 7.56 6.51
N CYS A 47 14.34 6.99 6.19
CA CYS A 47 14.98 5.95 6.98
C CYS A 47 16.49 6.23 7.00
N PRO A 48 17.18 6.11 8.15
CA PRO A 48 18.62 6.28 8.21
C PRO A 48 19.36 4.98 7.86
N LEU A 49 18.64 3.87 7.66
CA LEU A 49 19.20 2.59 7.26
C LEU A 49 19.02 2.39 5.76
N SER A 50 19.99 1.71 5.15
CA SER A 50 20.00 1.36 3.73
C SER A 50 19.94 -0.15 3.54
N CYS A 51 18.94 -0.80 4.16
CA CYS A 51 18.84 -2.26 4.18
C CYS A 51 18.69 -2.83 2.76
N GLU A 52 19.45 -3.88 2.44
CA GLU A 52 19.52 -4.49 1.09
C GLU A 52 18.15 -4.92 0.56
N LYS A 53 17.31 -5.50 1.41
CA LYS A 53 15.96 -5.99 1.05
C LYS A 53 14.84 -4.99 1.34
N CYS A 54 15.16 -3.72 1.63
CA CYS A 54 14.13 -2.70 1.80
C CYS A 54 13.53 -2.35 0.44
N PHE A 55 12.27 -2.74 0.21
CA PHE A 55 11.61 -2.52 -1.07
C PHE A 55 11.49 -1.04 -1.46
N PHE A 56 11.33 -0.16 -0.46
CA PHE A 56 11.21 1.28 -0.66
C PHE A 56 12.54 1.92 -1.03
N LYS A 57 13.66 1.25 -0.71
CA LYS A 57 15.01 1.83 -0.71
C LYS A 57 15.03 3.21 -0.03
N SER A 58 14.27 3.32 1.05
CA SER A 58 14.11 4.53 1.86
C SER A 58 15.46 5.07 2.27
N ASN A 59 15.60 6.40 2.21
CA ASN A 59 16.80 7.07 2.65
C ASN A 59 16.45 8.46 3.19
N MET A 60 17.46 9.19 3.64
CA MET A 60 17.29 10.54 4.18
C MET A 60 17.22 11.63 3.10
N ASP A 61 17.52 11.30 1.84
CA ASP A 61 17.55 12.25 0.73
C ASP A 61 16.14 12.54 0.21
N THR A 62 15.74 13.79 0.39
CA THR A 62 14.47 14.33 -0.10
C THR A 62 14.66 15.61 -0.90
N SER A 63 15.84 15.76 -1.52
CA SER A 63 16.17 16.90 -2.37
C SER A 63 15.14 17.10 -3.49
N GLY A 64 14.73 18.35 -3.69
CA GLY A 64 13.78 18.74 -4.73
C GLY A 64 12.32 18.34 -4.50
N MET A 65 11.95 17.89 -3.30
CA MET A 65 10.57 17.54 -2.92
C MET A 65 10.05 18.51 -1.85
N ILE A 66 8.75 18.82 -1.87
CA ILE A 66 8.13 19.49 -0.71
C ILE A 66 7.95 18.50 0.45
N GLU A 67 7.83 18.99 1.68
CA GLU A 67 7.78 18.12 2.86
C GLU A 67 6.63 17.11 2.77
N GLU A 68 5.45 17.55 2.35
CA GLU A 68 4.25 16.71 2.21
C GLU A 68 4.37 15.60 1.17
N GLU A 69 5.36 15.62 0.27
CA GLU A 69 5.57 14.51 -0.68
C GLU A 69 6.33 13.34 -0.05
N HIS A 70 6.92 13.52 1.13
CA HIS A 70 7.79 12.52 1.75
C HIS A 70 7.58 12.32 3.25
N THR A 71 6.82 13.19 3.91
CA THR A 71 6.54 13.13 5.35
C THR A 71 5.19 13.80 5.63
N LEU A 72 4.38 13.19 6.50
CA LEU A 72 3.20 13.86 7.04
C LEU A 72 3.64 15.01 7.94
N THR A 73 3.34 16.24 7.51
CA THR A 73 3.51 17.47 8.30
C THR A 73 2.62 17.44 9.55
N ASP A 74 2.77 18.41 10.46
CA ASP A 74 1.91 18.51 11.64
C ASP A 74 0.42 18.60 11.30
N GLU A 75 0.08 19.22 10.18
CA GLU A 75 -1.27 19.15 9.63
C GLU A 75 -1.63 17.72 9.24
N GLY A 76 -0.79 17.04 8.47
CA GLY A 76 -1.00 15.65 8.07
C GLY A 76 -1.21 14.73 9.28
N ILE A 77 -0.44 14.91 10.35
CA ILE A 77 -0.61 14.17 11.61
C ILE A 77 -1.96 14.48 12.27
N LYS A 78 -2.38 15.75 12.33
CA LYS A 78 -3.72 16.13 12.84
C LYS A 78 -4.83 15.48 12.00
N LYS A 79 -4.68 15.45 10.67
CA LYS A 79 -5.64 14.82 9.75
C LYS A 79 -5.67 13.30 9.93
N LEU A 80 -4.52 12.64 10.12
CA LEU A 80 -4.43 11.22 10.43
C LEU A 80 -5.13 10.88 11.76
N ILE A 81 -4.89 11.66 12.81
CA ILE A 81 -5.58 11.49 14.11
C ILE A 81 -7.09 11.60 13.95
N LYS A 82 -7.56 12.60 13.18
CA LYS A 82 -8.98 12.76 12.88
C LYS A 82 -9.51 11.57 12.07
N PHE A 83 -8.80 11.15 11.03
CA PHE A 83 -9.18 10.02 10.19
C PHE A 83 -9.31 8.73 11.01
N ALA A 84 -8.36 8.46 11.91
CA ALA A 84 -8.42 7.32 12.83
C ALA A 84 -9.64 7.36 13.77
N SER A 85 -10.04 8.56 14.22
CA SER A 85 -11.25 8.72 15.03
C SER A 85 -12.52 8.53 14.20
N ASP A 86 -12.59 9.14 13.01
CA ASP A 86 -13.77 9.09 12.14
C ASP A 86 -14.02 7.68 11.57
N SER A 87 -12.95 6.90 11.40
CA SER A 87 -12.99 5.51 10.90
C SER A 87 -13.26 4.46 11.97
N ASN A 88 -13.51 4.84 13.23
CA ASN A 88 -13.67 3.89 14.33
C ASN A 88 -12.47 2.92 14.44
N SER A 89 -11.24 3.44 14.32
CA SER A 89 -10.04 2.60 14.30
C SER A 89 -9.86 1.80 15.58
N GLY A 90 -9.81 0.47 15.44
CA GLY A 90 -9.46 -0.45 16.51
C GLY A 90 -7.96 -0.74 16.57
N TYR A 91 -7.27 -0.61 15.43
CA TYR A 91 -5.86 -0.93 15.25
C TYR A 91 -5.20 0.15 14.38
N LEU A 92 -4.16 0.81 14.89
CA LEU A 92 -3.32 1.75 14.14
C LEU A 92 -1.86 1.27 14.17
N MET A 93 -1.34 0.91 13.01
CA MET A 93 0.06 0.55 12.80
C MET A 93 0.79 1.74 12.20
N LEU A 94 1.80 2.26 12.89
CA LEU A 94 2.76 3.23 12.36
C LEU A 94 3.97 2.44 11.88
N SER A 95 4.17 2.37 10.56
CA SER A 95 5.18 1.51 9.92
C SER A 95 5.57 2.08 8.56
N GLY A 96 6.44 1.38 7.81
CA GLY A 96 6.59 1.46 6.35
C GLY A 96 6.97 2.83 5.78
N GLY A 97 7.25 2.88 4.48
CA GLY A 97 7.78 4.03 3.76
C GLY A 97 9.22 4.42 4.16
N GLY A 98 9.56 4.27 5.43
CA GLY A 98 10.80 4.59 6.13
C GLY A 98 10.69 4.11 7.59
N ASP A 99 11.28 4.83 8.55
CA ASP A 99 11.17 4.53 9.99
C ASP A 99 10.42 5.66 10.73
N PRO A 100 9.25 5.40 11.35
CA PRO A 100 8.46 6.43 12.01
C PRO A 100 9.20 7.08 13.19
N MET A 101 10.17 6.39 13.80
CA MET A 101 10.96 6.90 14.92
C MET A 101 12.02 7.92 14.51
N ILE A 102 12.07 8.30 13.22
CA ILE A 102 12.69 9.57 12.80
C ILE A 102 11.97 10.78 13.41
N PHE A 103 10.65 10.67 13.65
CA PHE A 103 9.81 11.72 14.22
C PHE A 103 9.09 11.25 15.50
N PRO A 104 9.82 10.97 16.58
CA PRO A 104 9.25 10.45 17.82
C PRO A 104 8.18 11.39 18.42
N GLU A 105 8.31 12.70 18.22
CA GLU A 105 7.30 13.69 18.63
C GLU A 105 5.97 13.53 17.89
N LYS A 106 6.00 13.23 16.59
CA LYS A 106 4.78 12.95 15.80
C LYS A 106 4.14 11.64 16.24
N VAL A 107 4.95 10.61 16.51
CA VAL A 107 4.49 9.33 17.07
C VAL A 107 3.81 9.55 18.43
N ASN A 108 4.45 10.28 19.34
CA ASN A 108 3.91 10.60 20.67
C ASN A 108 2.58 11.38 20.57
N ASN A 109 2.51 12.36 19.66
CA ASN A 109 1.28 13.11 19.41
C ASN A 109 0.12 12.23 18.93
N ILE A 110 0.40 11.23 18.07
CA ILE A 110 -0.60 10.24 17.64
C ILE A 110 -1.05 9.39 18.84
N ILE A 111 -0.11 8.85 19.61
CA ILE A 111 -0.38 8.02 20.79
C ILE A 111 -1.29 8.75 21.77
N GLU A 112 -0.97 10.01 22.08
CA GLU A 112 -1.69 10.82 23.05
C GLU A 112 -3.13 11.10 22.59
N LYS A 113 -3.33 11.45 21.31
CA LYS A 113 -4.58 12.07 20.83
C LYS A 113 -5.54 11.15 20.08
N THR A 114 -5.09 10.04 19.52
CA THR A 114 -6.01 9.10 18.85
C THR A 114 -6.92 8.40 19.84
N LYS A 115 -8.11 7.95 19.42
CA LYS A 115 -9.01 7.09 20.23
C LYS A 115 -8.77 5.59 20.02
N THR A 116 -7.84 5.26 19.12
CA THR A 116 -7.51 3.88 18.74
C THR A 116 -7.10 3.05 19.95
N LYS A 117 -7.66 1.84 20.06
CA LYS A 117 -7.44 0.94 21.20
C LYS A 117 -6.08 0.27 21.18
N ARG A 118 -5.55 -0.09 20.01
CA ARG A 118 -4.22 -0.69 19.84
C ARG A 118 -3.39 0.12 18.86
N ILE A 119 -2.24 0.61 19.31
CA ILE A 119 -1.27 1.34 18.50
C ILE A 119 0.01 0.52 18.44
N VAL A 120 0.47 0.19 17.25
CA VAL A 120 1.73 -0.53 17.03
C VAL A 120 2.69 0.39 16.30
N VAL A 121 3.82 0.70 16.93
CA VAL A 121 4.90 1.51 16.36
C VAL A 121 6.01 0.57 15.92
N VAL A 122 6.22 0.47 14.61
CA VAL A 122 7.24 -0.40 14.01
C VAL A 122 8.52 0.40 13.82
N THR A 123 9.66 -0.13 14.25
CA THR A 123 10.95 0.54 14.08
C THR A 123 12.08 -0.46 13.91
N SER A 124 13.15 -0.05 13.25
CA SER A 124 14.43 -0.77 13.22
C SER A 124 15.21 -0.69 14.54
N GLY A 125 14.88 0.29 15.40
CA GLY A 125 15.67 0.55 16.60
C GLY A 125 16.96 1.34 16.34
N PHE A 126 17.12 2.00 15.19
CA PHE A 126 18.33 2.78 14.85
C PHE A 126 18.77 3.83 15.89
N TRP A 127 17.81 4.31 16.69
CA TRP A 127 18.05 5.28 17.75
C TRP A 127 18.64 4.66 19.02
N ALA A 128 18.60 3.33 19.17
CA ALA A 128 18.93 2.62 20.39
C ALA A 128 20.43 2.29 20.55
N LYS A 129 21.32 3.14 20.02
CA LYS A 129 22.78 2.93 20.06
C LYS A 129 23.38 2.95 21.47
N SER A 130 22.68 3.53 22.44
CA SER A 130 23.05 3.51 23.86
C SER A 130 21.82 3.29 24.72
N ILE A 131 22.00 2.73 25.92
CA ILE A 131 20.91 2.48 26.86
C ILE A 131 20.19 3.78 27.25
N GLU A 132 20.93 4.86 27.55
CA GLU A 132 20.38 6.15 27.95
C GLU A 132 19.48 6.78 26.86
N LYS A 133 19.96 6.82 25.62
CA LYS A 133 19.18 7.34 24.50
C LYS A 133 17.94 6.48 24.25
N SER A 134 18.10 5.17 24.41
CA SER A 134 17.00 4.22 24.23
C SER A 134 15.89 4.47 25.25
N GLU A 135 16.29 4.59 26.51
CA GLU A 135 15.41 4.81 27.65
C GLU A 135 14.64 6.12 27.49
N LYS A 136 15.33 7.22 27.14
CA LYS A 136 14.69 8.52 26.91
C LYS A 136 13.57 8.45 25.86
N ILE A 137 13.79 7.73 24.76
CA ILE A 137 12.79 7.61 23.69
C ILE A 137 11.61 6.73 24.13
N ILE A 138 11.89 5.58 24.74
CA ILE A 138 10.85 4.66 25.24
C ILE A 138 10.01 5.34 26.33
N ASP A 139 10.64 6.03 27.27
CA ASP A 139 9.97 6.79 28.33
C ASP A 139 9.09 7.90 27.75
N SER A 140 9.53 8.57 26.67
CA SER A 140 8.71 9.58 26.00
C SER A 140 7.42 9.00 25.42
N MET A 141 7.49 7.79 24.83
CA MET A 141 6.33 7.08 24.29
C MET A 141 5.39 6.63 25.40
N TYR A 142 5.94 6.07 26.48
CA TYR A 142 5.16 5.68 27.65
C TYR A 142 4.46 6.89 28.29
N ASN A 143 5.15 8.02 28.42
CA ASN A 143 4.57 9.26 28.91
C ASN A 143 3.44 9.76 28.00
N ALA A 144 3.57 9.62 26.67
CA ALA A 144 2.48 9.96 25.74
C ALA A 144 1.25 9.06 25.94
N LEU A 145 1.46 7.76 26.20
CA LEU A 145 0.38 6.84 26.57
C LEU A 145 -0.31 7.31 27.86
N LYS A 146 0.45 7.64 28.92
CA LYS A 146 -0.12 8.10 30.20
C LYS A 146 -0.83 9.45 30.13
N LYS A 147 -0.42 10.33 29.22
CA LYS A 147 -1.11 11.60 28.94
C LYS A 147 -2.40 11.43 28.15
N SER A 148 -2.62 10.25 27.56
CA SER A 148 -3.77 10.03 26.72
C SER A 148 -5.07 10.06 27.53
N LYS A 149 -5.92 11.05 27.25
CA LYS A 149 -7.22 11.22 27.93
C LYS A 149 -8.36 10.47 27.24
N THR A 150 -8.06 9.70 26.19
CA THR A 150 -9.07 9.29 25.22
C THR A 150 -9.57 7.86 25.40
N ASN A 151 -8.89 7.02 26.19
CA ASN A 151 -9.29 5.63 26.41
C ASN A 151 -8.48 4.92 27.52
N ASP A 152 -9.14 4.44 28.57
CA ASP A 152 -8.49 3.67 29.65
C ASP A 152 -8.00 2.27 29.19
N ASP A 153 -8.49 1.76 28.05
CA ASP A 153 -8.13 0.45 27.48
C ASP A 153 -7.03 0.54 26.39
N LYS A 154 -6.40 1.70 26.21
CA LYS A 154 -5.40 1.88 25.14
C LYS A 154 -4.16 1.03 25.40
N LYS A 155 -3.69 0.34 24.36
CA LYS A 155 -2.43 -0.40 24.34
C LYS A 155 -1.49 0.17 23.29
N VAL A 156 -0.24 0.42 23.68
CA VAL A 156 0.84 0.84 22.79
C VAL A 156 1.89 -0.25 22.76
N ILE A 157 2.31 -0.62 21.56
CA ILE A 157 3.31 -1.64 21.32
C ILE A 157 4.44 -1.03 20.53
N LEU A 158 5.66 -1.14 21.04
CA LEU A 158 6.86 -0.96 20.25
C LEU A 158 7.19 -2.30 19.59
N ARG A 159 7.18 -2.37 18.27
CA ARG A 159 7.56 -3.57 17.51
C ARG A 159 8.88 -3.34 16.79
N ILE A 160 9.91 -4.08 17.18
CA ILE A 160 11.24 -3.96 16.57
C ILE A 160 11.43 -4.96 15.43
N SER A 161 11.97 -4.51 14.30
CA SER A 161 12.40 -5.37 13.18
C SER A 161 13.80 -5.92 13.44
N VAL A 162 13.89 -7.24 13.62
CA VAL A 162 15.13 -7.96 13.94
C VAL A 162 15.39 -8.99 12.85
N ASP A 163 16.31 -8.66 11.95
CA ASP A 163 16.81 -9.52 10.89
C ASP A 163 18.20 -9.04 10.45
N ARG A 164 18.90 -9.86 9.65
CA ARG A 164 20.26 -9.56 9.20
C ARG A 164 20.37 -8.25 8.43
N TYR A 165 19.37 -7.91 7.63
CA TYR A 165 19.42 -6.71 6.79
C TYR A 165 19.40 -5.43 7.63
N HIS A 166 18.65 -5.44 8.72
CA HIS A 166 18.66 -4.36 9.70
C HIS A 166 19.91 -4.40 10.59
N SER A 167 20.31 -5.57 11.14
CA SER A 167 21.47 -5.65 12.03
C SER A 167 22.76 -5.19 11.36
N ASP A 168 22.96 -5.57 10.09
CA ASP A 168 24.14 -5.18 9.32
C ASP A 168 24.18 -3.65 9.13
N SER A 169 23.03 -3.05 8.81
CA SER A 169 22.89 -1.60 8.68
C SER A 169 23.06 -0.84 10.01
N LEU A 170 22.73 -1.49 11.13
CA LEU A 170 22.88 -0.95 12.47
C LEU A 170 24.32 -1.07 13.00
N GLY A 171 25.13 -1.94 12.41
CA GLY A 171 26.46 -2.29 12.89
C GLY A 171 26.48 -3.33 14.02
N GLY A 172 25.43 -4.15 14.15
CA GLY A 172 25.34 -5.24 15.13
C GLY A 172 23.99 -5.32 15.85
N ILE A 173 23.95 -6.14 16.91
CA ILE A 173 22.73 -6.49 17.66
C ILE A 173 22.50 -5.67 18.94
N ASP A 174 23.47 -4.84 19.34
CA ASP A 174 23.40 -4.05 20.58
C ASP A 174 22.15 -3.15 20.68
N PRO A 175 21.67 -2.50 19.60
CA PRO A 175 20.43 -1.72 19.67
C PRO A 175 19.22 -2.54 20.14
N TYR A 176 19.11 -3.79 19.71
CA TYR A 176 18.03 -4.68 20.13
C TYR A 176 18.13 -5.05 21.60
N ILE A 177 19.35 -5.36 22.06
CA ILE A 177 19.63 -5.70 23.45
C ILE A 177 19.28 -4.53 24.38
N ASN A 178 19.63 -3.31 24.01
CA ASN A 178 19.32 -2.11 24.79
C ASN A 178 17.81 -1.93 24.97
N ILE A 179 17.03 -2.06 23.89
CA ILE A 179 15.56 -1.96 23.94
C ILE A 179 14.98 -3.06 24.83
N ILE A 180 15.41 -4.30 24.63
CA ILE A 180 14.91 -5.46 25.38
C ILE A 180 15.18 -5.30 26.88
N LYS A 181 16.39 -4.87 27.26
CA LYS A 181 16.75 -4.64 28.68
C LYS A 181 15.84 -3.61 29.35
N ILE A 182 15.61 -2.46 28.69
CA ILE A 182 14.74 -1.40 29.24
C ILE A 182 13.33 -1.91 29.47
N PHE A 183 12.77 -2.66 28.51
CA PHE A 183 11.44 -3.23 28.67
C PHE A 183 11.38 -4.26 29.79
N ASN A 184 12.39 -5.14 29.90
CA ASN A 184 12.45 -6.12 30.98
C ASN A 184 12.56 -5.45 32.36
N GLU A 185 13.39 -4.43 32.49
CA GLU A 185 13.67 -3.77 33.78
C GLU A 185 12.55 -2.85 34.23
N LYS A 186 11.94 -2.09 33.30
CA LYS A 186 10.99 -1.01 33.64
C LYS A 186 9.53 -1.29 33.28
N TYR A 187 9.29 -2.09 32.24
CA TYR A 187 7.97 -2.18 31.61
C TYR A 187 7.36 -3.59 31.60
N LYS A 188 8.06 -4.61 32.11
CA LYS A 188 7.54 -6.00 32.10
C LYS A 188 6.19 -6.18 32.79
N LYS A 189 5.89 -5.34 33.80
CA LYS A 189 4.62 -5.35 34.54
C LYS A 189 3.57 -4.37 34.00
N THR A 190 3.80 -3.79 32.82
CA THR A 190 2.97 -2.73 32.23
C THR A 190 2.17 -3.29 31.04
N PRO A 191 0.97 -3.87 31.27
CA PRO A 191 0.26 -4.63 30.24
C PRO A 191 -0.27 -3.78 29.06
N ASP A 192 -0.37 -2.47 29.25
CA ASP A 192 -0.77 -1.46 28.27
C ASP A 192 0.41 -0.93 27.43
N PHE A 193 1.65 -1.23 27.80
CA PHE A 193 2.86 -0.80 27.08
C PHE A 193 3.83 -1.97 26.88
N LYS A 194 3.89 -2.51 25.67
CA LYS A 194 4.60 -3.78 25.39
C LYS A 194 5.67 -3.64 24.32
N LEU A 195 6.64 -4.55 24.39
CA LEU A 195 7.57 -4.84 23.31
C LEU A 195 7.06 -6.04 22.51
N MET A 196 7.21 -5.98 21.19
CA MET A 196 7.07 -7.10 20.29
C MET A 196 8.26 -7.13 19.33
N ILE A 197 8.52 -8.30 18.75
CA ILE A 197 9.59 -8.49 17.78
C ILE A 197 8.98 -8.97 16.48
N HIS A 198 9.53 -8.50 15.37
CA HIS A 198 9.23 -9.00 14.04
C HIS A 198 10.52 -9.48 13.38
N THR A 199 10.52 -10.69 12.86
CA THR A 199 11.68 -11.29 12.18
C THR A 199 11.25 -12.01 10.91
N MET A 200 12.23 -12.40 10.10
CA MET A 200 12.01 -13.11 8.84
C MET A 200 12.22 -14.61 9.02
N LYS A 201 11.40 -15.41 8.32
CA LYS A 201 11.55 -16.87 8.29
C LYS A 201 12.95 -17.23 7.77
N GLY A 202 13.69 -18.00 8.56
CA GLY A 202 15.05 -18.45 8.22
C GLY A 202 16.18 -17.45 8.54
N ASP A 203 15.86 -16.31 9.16
CA ASP A 203 16.87 -15.40 9.70
C ASP A 203 17.32 -15.84 11.10
N MET A 204 18.57 -15.60 11.50
CA MET A 204 19.13 -16.06 12.78
C MET A 204 19.35 -14.96 13.81
N VAL A 205 19.24 -13.67 13.45
CA VAL A 205 19.67 -12.55 14.31
C VAL A 205 18.94 -12.54 15.65
N ILE A 206 17.65 -12.89 15.68
CA ILE A 206 16.90 -12.92 16.94
C ILE A 206 17.38 -14.04 17.88
N TRP A 207 17.89 -15.16 17.33
CA TRP A 207 18.51 -16.22 18.12
C TRP A 207 19.83 -15.75 18.72
N ASP A 208 20.64 -15.01 17.95
CA ASP A 208 21.90 -14.42 18.46
C ASP A 208 21.63 -13.41 19.58
N VAL A 209 20.58 -12.59 19.43
CA VAL A 209 20.11 -11.69 20.50
C VAL A 209 19.70 -12.47 21.73
N ALA A 210 18.93 -13.56 21.57
CA ALA A 210 18.50 -14.40 22.67
C ALA A 210 19.68 -15.02 23.41
N GLU A 211 20.63 -15.61 22.70
CA GLU A 211 21.85 -16.18 23.30
C GLU A 211 22.61 -15.12 24.09
N LYS A 212 22.81 -13.92 23.52
CA LYS A 212 23.59 -12.84 24.15
C LYS A 212 23.01 -12.35 25.48
N ILE A 213 21.71 -12.50 25.70
CA ILE A 213 21.03 -12.09 26.93
C ILE A 213 20.52 -13.28 27.77
N ASN A 214 21.03 -14.49 27.52
CA ASN A 214 20.62 -15.73 28.19
C ASN A 214 19.11 -16.04 28.08
N GLY A 215 18.50 -15.62 26.98
CA GLY A 215 17.12 -15.87 26.63
C GLY A 215 16.89 -17.18 25.90
N LYS A 216 15.61 -17.53 25.74
CA LYS A 216 15.13 -18.72 25.02
C LYS A 216 13.98 -18.35 24.10
N ILE A 217 14.00 -18.89 22.89
CA ILE A 217 12.90 -18.74 21.93
C ILE A 217 12.10 -20.04 21.90
N LEU A 218 10.78 -19.93 22.13
CA LEU A 218 9.82 -21.02 22.00
C LEU A 218 8.99 -20.78 20.75
N ILE A 219 9.09 -21.66 19.77
CA ILE A 219 8.31 -21.57 18.54
C ILE A 219 6.87 -22.01 18.82
N GLY A 220 5.91 -21.17 18.44
CA GLY A 220 4.48 -21.44 18.59
C GLY A 220 3.83 -21.93 17.28
N GLU A 221 2.50 -21.97 17.30
CA GLU A 221 1.69 -22.43 16.18
C GLU A 221 1.70 -21.45 14.99
N GLN A 222 1.29 -21.95 13.82
CA GLN A 222 1.17 -21.18 12.59
C GLN A 222 -0.20 -20.51 12.50
N GLY A 223 -0.27 -19.36 11.82
CA GLY A 223 -1.56 -18.77 11.39
C GLY A 223 -2.39 -18.11 12.50
N GLU A 224 -1.77 -17.51 13.51
CA GLU A 224 -2.51 -16.88 14.61
C GLU A 224 -2.60 -15.35 14.51
N SER A 225 -3.72 -14.79 15.01
CA SER A 225 -3.88 -13.34 15.17
C SER A 225 -3.14 -12.76 16.37
N ASP A 226 -2.46 -11.62 16.22
CA ASP A 226 -1.81 -10.89 17.34
C ASP A 226 -2.78 -10.02 18.16
N ASN A 227 -4.07 -9.98 17.76
CA ASN A 227 -5.11 -9.20 18.40
C ASN A 227 -6.43 -9.99 18.49
N ARG A 228 -7.08 -9.90 19.67
CA ARG A 228 -8.33 -10.62 19.98
C ARG A 228 -9.61 -9.90 19.54
N LYS A 229 -9.54 -8.62 19.16
CA LYS A 229 -10.70 -7.81 18.72
C LYS A 229 -10.73 -7.63 17.20
N VAL A 230 -9.56 -7.44 16.61
CA VAL A 230 -9.33 -7.24 15.17
C VAL A 230 -8.42 -8.38 14.71
N ILE A 231 -8.87 -9.24 13.80
CA ILE A 231 -8.19 -10.50 13.46
C ILE A 231 -7.14 -10.23 12.37
N LYS A 232 -5.86 -10.28 12.71
CA LYS A 232 -4.74 -10.10 11.77
C LYS A 232 -3.79 -11.30 11.83
N ILE A 233 -3.86 -12.18 10.84
CA ILE A 233 -3.11 -13.44 10.85
C ILE A 233 -1.62 -13.20 10.62
N VAL A 234 -0.79 -13.66 11.55
CA VAL A 234 0.66 -13.71 11.39
C VAL A 234 1.05 -15.12 10.96
N PRO A 235 1.94 -15.30 9.95
CA PRO A 235 2.28 -16.63 9.44
C PRO A 235 2.74 -17.62 10.52
N GLN A 236 3.60 -17.17 11.42
CA GLN A 236 4.05 -17.96 12.57
C GLN A 236 4.39 -17.06 13.74
N LYS A 237 4.10 -17.54 14.95
CA LYS A 237 4.51 -16.86 16.19
C LYS A 237 5.59 -17.64 16.93
N ALA A 238 6.36 -16.91 17.72
CA ALA A 238 7.23 -17.47 18.74
C ALA A 238 7.21 -16.58 19.99
N ILE A 239 7.74 -17.08 21.09
CA ILE A 239 7.85 -16.37 22.36
C ILE A 239 9.33 -16.32 22.74
N PHE A 240 9.85 -15.12 22.98
CA PHE A 240 11.16 -14.92 23.57
C PHE A 240 10.99 -14.79 25.10
N LYS A 241 11.59 -15.71 25.85
CA LYS A 241 11.68 -15.69 27.32
C LYS A 241 13.08 -15.25 27.76
N ILE A 242 13.17 -14.31 28.70
CA ILE A 242 14.46 -13.88 29.29
C ILE A 242 14.60 -14.47 30.69
N ASP A 243 13.55 -14.37 31.50
CA ASP A 243 13.40 -15.00 32.81
C ASP A 243 12.00 -15.68 32.90
N SER A 244 11.61 -16.18 34.08
CA SER A 244 10.29 -16.82 34.26
C SER A 244 9.11 -15.87 34.11
N ASP A 245 9.35 -14.55 34.17
CA ASP A 245 8.31 -13.54 34.42
C ASP A 245 8.17 -12.55 33.26
N TYR A 246 9.03 -12.61 32.24
CA TYR A 246 8.94 -11.74 31.07
C TYR A 246 9.03 -12.49 29.74
N GLU A 247 7.97 -12.30 28.94
CA GLU A 247 7.78 -12.90 27.62
C GLU A 247 7.55 -11.81 26.57
N ILE A 248 8.24 -11.92 25.44
CA ILE A 248 8.08 -11.03 24.28
C ILE A 248 7.54 -11.85 23.11
N GLU A 249 6.44 -11.40 22.53
CA GLU A 249 5.85 -12.02 21.33
C GLU A 249 6.72 -11.71 20.10
N ILE A 250 7.03 -12.75 19.32
CA ILE A 250 7.77 -12.68 18.06
C ILE A 250 6.82 -13.06 16.92
N GLY A 251 6.65 -12.16 15.94
CA GLY A 251 6.02 -12.49 14.66
C GLY A 251 7.08 -12.88 13.63
N ILE A 252 7.02 -14.09 13.10
CA ILE A 252 7.89 -14.60 12.04
C ILE A 252 7.15 -14.47 10.71
N SER A 253 7.71 -13.72 9.77
CA SER A 253 7.06 -13.41 8.49
C SER A 253 7.88 -13.89 7.29
N LYS A 254 7.19 -14.02 6.15
CA LYS A 254 7.82 -14.26 4.86
C LYS A 254 8.51 -12.99 4.35
N LEU A 255 9.54 -13.18 3.54
CA LEU A 255 10.21 -12.11 2.81
C LEU A 255 9.51 -11.89 1.47
N PHE A 256 9.06 -10.67 1.21
CA PHE A 256 8.57 -10.27 -0.10
C PHE A 256 9.77 -9.99 -1.03
N LEU A 257 9.66 -10.44 -2.27
CA LEU A 257 10.69 -10.33 -3.30
C LEU A 257 10.38 -9.14 -4.22
N SER A 258 10.16 -7.97 -3.64
CA SER A 258 9.69 -6.81 -4.38
C SER A 258 10.72 -6.30 -5.39
N ASP A 259 10.32 -6.17 -6.65
CA ASP A 259 11.14 -5.64 -7.73
C ASP A 259 10.28 -4.93 -8.80
N LEU A 260 10.44 -3.60 -8.90
CA LEU A 260 9.74 -2.79 -9.90
C LEU A 260 10.25 -3.04 -11.34
N LEU A 261 11.41 -3.69 -11.49
CA LEU A 261 12.09 -3.94 -12.76
C LEU A 261 12.21 -5.45 -13.09
N VAL A 262 11.34 -6.27 -12.51
CA VAL A 262 11.30 -7.71 -12.76
C VAL A 262 11.19 -8.02 -14.26
N ASP A 263 12.05 -8.90 -14.78
CA ASP A 263 12.05 -9.26 -16.21
C ASP A 263 10.92 -10.26 -16.54
N LEU A 264 9.81 -9.73 -17.06
CA LEU A 264 8.61 -10.49 -17.42
C LEU A 264 8.66 -11.10 -18.82
N ARG A 265 9.74 -10.92 -19.57
CA ARG A 265 9.98 -11.69 -20.81
C ARG A 265 10.23 -13.17 -20.52
N LYS A 266 10.63 -13.50 -19.28
CA LYS A 266 10.88 -14.86 -18.80
C LYS A 266 9.87 -15.21 -17.69
N PRO A 267 8.56 -15.32 -18.01
CA PRO A 267 7.49 -15.46 -17.01
C PRO A 267 7.60 -16.77 -16.20
N TYR A 268 8.33 -17.77 -16.69
CA TYR A 268 8.54 -19.05 -16.02
C TYR A 268 9.90 -19.19 -15.32
N SER A 269 10.66 -18.10 -15.22
CA SER A 269 11.89 -18.07 -14.43
C SER A 269 11.60 -18.34 -12.95
N ASN A 270 12.60 -18.86 -12.22
CA ASN A 270 12.43 -19.18 -10.81
C ASN A 270 12.12 -17.93 -9.97
N SER A 271 12.74 -16.79 -10.26
CA SER A 271 12.50 -15.53 -9.56
C SER A 271 11.04 -15.07 -9.68
N VAL A 272 10.47 -15.10 -10.89
CA VAL A 272 9.07 -14.73 -11.13
C VAL A 272 8.12 -15.71 -10.43
N LYS A 273 8.38 -17.02 -10.55
CA LYS A 273 7.55 -18.05 -9.89
C LYS A 273 7.56 -17.91 -8.38
N GLU A 274 8.72 -17.65 -7.78
CA GLU A 274 8.86 -17.47 -6.34
C GLU A 274 8.16 -16.20 -5.85
N ALA A 275 8.33 -15.08 -6.56
CA ALA A 275 7.63 -13.83 -6.26
C ALA A 275 6.11 -14.01 -6.31
N VAL A 276 5.57 -14.62 -7.37
CA VAL A 276 4.14 -14.92 -7.48
C VAL A 276 3.68 -15.81 -6.32
N LYS A 277 4.41 -16.89 -6.03
CA LYS A 277 4.10 -17.82 -4.93
C LYS A 277 4.00 -17.12 -3.58
N VAL A 278 4.96 -16.26 -3.24
CA VAL A 278 4.96 -15.51 -1.97
C VAL A 278 3.69 -14.67 -1.81
N LEU A 279 3.25 -14.00 -2.89
CA LEU A 279 2.04 -13.20 -2.85
C LEU A 279 0.77 -14.06 -2.73
N THR A 280 0.67 -15.13 -3.53
CA THR A 280 -0.50 -16.02 -3.49
C THR A 280 -0.65 -16.66 -2.11
N GLU A 281 0.44 -17.16 -1.52
CA GLU A 281 0.42 -17.73 -0.17
C GLU A 281 0.07 -16.68 0.90
N ASP A 282 0.42 -15.41 0.72
CA ASP A 282 -0.02 -14.31 1.60
C ASP A 282 -1.52 -14.07 1.50
N MET A 283 -2.06 -14.02 0.29
CA MET A 283 -3.50 -13.82 0.08
C MET A 283 -4.32 -14.96 0.68
N GLU A 284 -3.89 -16.21 0.47
CA GLU A 284 -4.60 -17.38 0.98
C GLU A 284 -4.50 -17.51 2.50
N ASN A 285 -3.29 -17.40 3.05
CA ASN A 285 -3.05 -17.77 4.45
C ASN A 285 -3.11 -16.60 5.43
N SER A 286 -2.94 -15.35 4.98
CA SER A 286 -2.86 -14.18 5.86
C SER A 286 -4.01 -13.19 5.64
N GLU A 287 -4.44 -12.99 4.41
CA GLU A 287 -5.46 -11.98 4.05
C GLU A 287 -6.84 -12.58 3.74
N GLN A 288 -6.98 -13.91 3.81
CA GLN A 288 -8.25 -14.63 3.53
C GLN A 288 -8.88 -14.23 2.18
N ASP A 289 -8.05 -14.00 1.18
CA ASP A 289 -8.39 -13.50 -0.16
C ASP A 289 -9.07 -12.12 -0.20
N ASN A 290 -9.14 -11.38 0.91
CA ASN A 290 -9.70 -10.03 0.90
C ASN A 290 -8.99 -9.06 1.85
N PRO A 291 -7.88 -8.44 1.39
CA PRO A 291 -7.09 -7.54 2.21
C PRO A 291 -7.75 -6.18 2.47
N SER A 292 -8.88 -5.84 1.83
CA SER A 292 -9.47 -4.50 1.94
C SER A 292 -10.30 -4.27 3.20
N TYR A 293 -10.62 -5.33 3.94
CA TYR A 293 -11.29 -5.25 5.22
C TYR A 293 -10.70 -6.26 6.19
N ILE A 294 -10.94 -6.04 7.47
CA ILE A 294 -10.55 -6.93 8.55
C ILE A 294 -11.77 -7.45 9.29
N GLN A 295 -11.77 -8.74 9.61
CA GLN A 295 -12.83 -9.34 10.41
C GLN A 295 -12.62 -9.01 11.90
N ASN A 296 -13.68 -8.56 12.54
CA ASN A 296 -13.70 -8.36 13.99
C ASN A 296 -14.17 -9.65 14.68
N ALA A 297 -13.76 -9.85 15.92
CA ALA A 297 -14.10 -11.05 16.69
C ALA A 297 -15.61 -11.24 16.95
N ASN A 298 -16.41 -10.18 16.80
CA ASN A 298 -17.87 -10.23 16.89
C ASN A 298 -18.55 -10.51 15.53
N GLY A 299 -17.79 -10.84 14.49
CA GLY A 299 -18.30 -11.11 13.13
C GLY A 299 -18.49 -9.88 12.26
N LYS A 300 -18.39 -8.64 12.80
CA LYS A 300 -18.46 -7.42 11.99
C LYS A 300 -17.21 -7.25 11.11
N LYS A 301 -17.32 -6.50 10.02
CA LYS A 301 -16.20 -6.11 9.16
C LYS A 301 -15.86 -4.65 9.39
N GLY A 302 -14.58 -4.33 9.49
CA GLY A 302 -14.08 -2.96 9.44
C GLY A 302 -13.13 -2.80 8.27
N LEU A 303 -13.04 -1.62 7.68
CA LEU A 303 -12.13 -1.38 6.55
C LEU A 303 -10.66 -1.44 6.99
N ASP A 304 -9.78 -1.98 6.13
CA ASP A 304 -8.32 -1.94 6.34
C ASP A 304 -7.70 -0.88 5.43
N PHE A 305 -7.34 0.26 6.03
CA PHE A 305 -6.79 1.41 5.33
C PHE A 305 -5.27 1.39 5.30
N TRP A 306 -4.72 1.74 4.15
CA TRP A 306 -3.34 2.18 4.01
C TRP A 306 -3.31 3.70 3.83
N VAL A 307 -2.45 4.36 4.60
CA VAL A 307 -2.15 5.79 4.50
C VAL A 307 -0.67 5.94 4.16
N ASP A 308 -0.38 6.50 2.99
CA ASP A 308 0.98 6.76 2.52
C ASP A 308 1.57 8.03 3.17
N TYR A 309 2.90 8.16 3.18
CA TYR A 309 3.62 9.30 3.76
C TYR A 309 3.33 10.64 3.07
N ASN A 310 2.78 10.59 1.85
CA ASN A 310 2.31 11.75 1.10
C ASN A 310 0.83 12.09 1.36
N GLY A 311 0.20 11.39 2.31
CA GLY A 311 -1.19 11.55 2.69
C GLY A 311 -2.19 10.81 1.81
N ASN A 312 -1.77 10.10 0.75
CA ASN A 312 -2.71 9.29 -0.03
C ASN A 312 -3.34 8.21 0.85
N VAL A 313 -4.62 7.91 0.62
CA VAL A 313 -5.39 6.93 1.40
C VAL A 313 -6.17 6.01 0.48
N THR A 314 -6.16 4.72 0.77
CA THR A 314 -7.07 3.73 0.16
C THR A 314 -7.23 2.53 1.08
N THR A 315 -8.14 1.60 0.77
CA THR A 315 -8.12 0.28 1.39
C THR A 315 -7.02 -0.57 0.77
N TRP A 316 -6.44 -1.49 1.53
CA TRP A 316 -5.35 -2.35 1.09
C TRP A 316 -5.68 -3.07 -0.23
N PHE A 317 -4.71 -3.13 -1.15
CA PHE A 317 -4.83 -3.65 -2.53
C PHE A 317 -5.84 -2.94 -3.44
N ASN A 318 -6.48 -1.87 -3.01
CA ASN A 318 -7.56 -1.22 -3.76
C ASN A 318 -7.17 0.15 -4.36
N GLN A 319 -5.86 0.43 -4.47
CA GLN A 319 -5.42 1.69 -5.06
C GLN A 319 -5.76 1.76 -6.55
N ASP A 320 -6.34 2.88 -6.96
CA ASP A 320 -6.57 3.27 -8.35
C ASP A 320 -5.98 4.66 -8.58
N TRP A 321 -5.01 4.78 -9.50
CA TRP A 321 -4.37 6.06 -9.82
C TRP A 321 -5.31 7.09 -10.44
N ASN A 322 -6.45 6.68 -11.00
CA ASN A 322 -7.47 7.61 -11.54
C ASN A 322 -8.45 8.09 -10.46
N ASN A 323 -8.42 7.52 -9.24
CA ASN A 323 -9.34 7.86 -8.17
C ASN A 323 -8.63 7.86 -6.79
N LEU A 324 -7.56 8.65 -6.68
CA LEU A 324 -6.83 8.80 -5.43
C LEU A 324 -7.60 9.65 -4.41
N PHE A 325 -7.50 9.26 -3.14
CA PHE A 325 -7.91 10.06 -2.00
C PHE A 325 -6.69 10.51 -1.20
N ASN A 326 -6.79 11.63 -0.50
CA ASN A 326 -5.68 12.16 0.27
C ASN A 326 -6.13 12.90 1.54
N LEU A 327 -5.44 12.67 2.67
CA LEU A 327 -5.75 13.24 3.99
C LEU A 327 -5.80 14.78 4.00
N TYR A 328 -5.01 15.45 3.16
CA TYR A 328 -4.94 16.91 3.13
C TYR A 328 -6.22 17.51 2.54
N THR A 329 -6.81 16.87 1.54
CA THR A 329 -7.94 17.41 0.75
C THR A 329 -9.27 16.70 0.98
N ASP A 330 -9.24 15.43 1.39
CA ASP A 330 -10.43 14.58 1.51
C ASP A 330 -10.81 14.30 2.98
N LYS A 331 -12.11 14.14 3.23
CA LYS A 331 -12.66 13.76 4.55
C LYS A 331 -13.01 12.28 4.54
N TYR A 332 -12.88 11.59 5.69
CA TYR A 332 -13.21 10.17 5.84
C TYR A 332 -14.56 9.79 5.20
N LYS A 333 -15.63 10.51 5.53
CA LYS A 333 -16.98 10.25 4.99
C LYS A 333 -17.02 10.28 3.46
N ASN A 334 -16.29 11.21 2.84
CA ASN A 334 -16.24 11.33 1.38
C ASN A 334 -15.42 10.20 0.76
N ILE A 335 -14.32 9.80 1.40
CA ILE A 335 -13.48 8.68 0.98
C ILE A 335 -14.30 7.40 0.95
N VAL A 336 -14.98 7.09 2.05
CA VAL A 336 -15.84 5.89 2.15
C VAL A 336 -16.98 5.93 1.15
N LEU A 337 -17.69 7.05 1.05
CA LEU A 337 -18.78 7.22 0.08
C LEU A 337 -18.30 6.96 -1.35
N LYS A 338 -17.23 7.65 -1.79
CA LYS A 338 -16.70 7.50 -3.14
C LYS A 338 -16.12 6.11 -3.41
N THR A 339 -15.53 5.46 -2.40
CA THR A 339 -15.04 4.09 -2.51
C THR A 339 -16.18 3.12 -2.81
N PHE A 340 -17.31 3.23 -2.10
CA PHE A 340 -18.47 2.36 -2.31
C PHE A 340 -19.37 2.79 -3.47
N SER A 341 -19.24 4.03 -3.96
CA SER A 341 -19.90 4.49 -5.19
C SER A 341 -19.15 4.08 -6.47
N SER A 342 -17.89 3.65 -6.37
CA SER A 342 -17.12 3.17 -7.52
C SER A 342 -17.40 1.69 -7.79
N PRO A 343 -17.88 1.30 -8.98
CA PRO A 343 -18.09 -0.12 -9.30
C PRO A 343 -16.80 -0.94 -9.28
N ILE A 344 -15.65 -0.29 -9.51
CA ILE A 344 -14.32 -0.91 -9.48
C ILE A 344 -13.95 -1.26 -8.03
N SER A 345 -13.92 -0.25 -7.17
CA SER A 345 -13.47 -0.39 -5.77
C SER A 345 -14.46 -1.16 -4.92
N ALA A 346 -15.77 -0.88 -5.05
CA ALA A 346 -16.80 -1.54 -4.26
C ALA A 346 -16.88 -3.05 -4.56
N ARG A 347 -16.72 -3.44 -5.84
CA ARG A 347 -16.76 -4.85 -6.21
C ARG A 347 -15.55 -5.61 -5.69
N PHE A 348 -14.36 -5.01 -5.70
CA PHE A 348 -13.17 -5.62 -5.09
C PHE A 348 -13.36 -5.84 -3.59
N ILE A 349 -13.83 -4.83 -2.85
CA ILE A 349 -14.10 -4.97 -1.41
C ILE A 349 -15.13 -6.08 -1.15
N LYS A 350 -16.16 -6.20 -1.99
CA LYS A 350 -17.23 -7.21 -1.83
C LYS A 350 -16.77 -8.63 -2.16
N LYS A 351 -15.99 -8.83 -3.23
CA LYS A 351 -15.70 -10.15 -3.81
C LYS A 351 -14.26 -10.64 -3.66
N GLY A 352 -13.33 -9.77 -3.28
CA GLY A 352 -11.95 -10.14 -2.97
C GLY A 352 -11.01 -10.25 -4.17
N TYR A 353 -9.83 -10.79 -3.88
CA TYR A 353 -8.65 -10.85 -4.74
C TYR A 353 -8.80 -11.85 -5.89
N GLN A 354 -9.22 -13.09 -5.64
CA GLN A 354 -9.42 -14.06 -6.72
C GLN A 354 -10.42 -13.57 -7.76
N TYR A 355 -11.53 -12.96 -7.33
CA TYR A 355 -12.57 -12.47 -8.22
C TYR A 355 -12.05 -11.40 -9.19
N ARG A 356 -11.41 -10.34 -8.66
CA ARG A 356 -10.89 -9.24 -9.51
C ARG A 356 -9.84 -9.75 -10.47
N ASN A 357 -8.93 -10.58 -9.97
CA ASN A 357 -7.85 -11.12 -10.77
C ASN A 357 -8.37 -12.08 -11.84
N GLY A 358 -9.40 -12.86 -11.52
CA GLY A 358 -10.10 -13.73 -12.47
C GLY A 358 -10.62 -12.95 -13.67
N ILE A 359 -11.34 -11.83 -13.43
CA ILE A 359 -11.85 -10.97 -14.51
C ILE A 359 -10.72 -10.35 -15.33
N VAL A 360 -9.69 -9.80 -14.68
CA VAL A 360 -8.57 -9.19 -15.41
C VAL A 360 -7.83 -10.23 -16.26
N ASN A 361 -7.68 -11.46 -15.76
CA ASN A 361 -7.03 -12.55 -16.46
C ASN A 361 -7.78 -13.03 -17.71
N GLU A 362 -9.08 -12.73 -17.85
CA GLU A 362 -9.86 -13.05 -19.05
C GLU A 362 -9.33 -12.33 -20.30
N VAL A 363 -8.70 -11.15 -20.14
CA VAL A 363 -8.25 -10.30 -21.24
C VAL A 363 -6.79 -9.84 -21.15
N ASN A 364 -6.22 -9.78 -19.95
CA ASN A 364 -4.86 -9.30 -19.71
C ASN A 364 -4.13 -10.11 -18.62
N PRO A 365 -3.77 -11.38 -18.92
CA PRO A 365 -2.99 -12.22 -18.01
C PRO A 365 -1.62 -11.62 -17.67
N LYS A 366 -1.05 -10.79 -18.55
CA LYS A 366 0.23 -10.10 -18.31
C LYS A 366 0.13 -9.05 -17.20
N ALA A 367 -0.98 -8.30 -17.12
CA ALA A 367 -1.22 -7.36 -16.02
C ALA A 367 -1.33 -8.07 -14.67
N LEU A 368 -1.97 -9.25 -14.64
CA LEU A 368 -2.02 -10.10 -13.45
C LEU A 368 -0.61 -10.55 -13.04
N LEU A 369 0.15 -11.13 -13.98
CA LEU A 369 1.52 -11.56 -13.73
C LEU A 369 2.39 -10.39 -13.24
N ARG A 370 2.29 -9.22 -13.89
CA ARG A 370 3.00 -7.99 -13.51
C ARG A 370 2.71 -7.61 -12.06
N SER A 371 1.44 -7.50 -11.70
CA SER A 371 1.02 -7.15 -10.33
C SER A 371 1.56 -8.14 -9.29
N GLN A 372 1.54 -9.44 -9.59
CA GLN A 372 1.99 -10.48 -8.68
C GLN A 372 3.52 -10.56 -8.55
N ALA A 373 4.22 -10.50 -9.67
CA ALA A 373 5.67 -10.67 -9.75
C ALA A 373 6.45 -9.45 -9.24
N ILE A 374 5.90 -8.23 -9.38
CA ILE A 374 6.48 -7.04 -8.72
C ILE A 374 6.47 -7.19 -7.20
N ASN A 375 5.56 -8.02 -6.66
CA ASN A 375 5.52 -8.43 -5.27
C ASN A 375 5.47 -7.24 -4.28
N LEU A 376 4.79 -6.16 -4.68
CA LEU A 376 4.60 -4.96 -3.90
C LEU A 376 3.11 -4.79 -3.57
N ARG A 377 2.74 -5.29 -2.39
CA ARG A 377 1.34 -5.46 -1.97
C ARG A 377 0.53 -4.17 -1.95
N ASP A 378 1.14 -3.07 -1.50
CA ASP A 378 0.43 -1.80 -1.25
C ASP A 378 -0.06 -1.17 -2.56
N TYR A 379 0.66 -1.43 -3.66
CA TYR A 379 0.38 -0.93 -5.01
C TYR A 379 -0.15 -2.02 -5.96
N ALA A 380 -0.41 -3.24 -5.47
CA ALA A 380 -0.80 -4.39 -6.31
C ALA A 380 -2.05 -4.11 -7.15
N GLY A 381 -3.07 -3.47 -6.57
CA GLY A 381 -4.26 -3.02 -7.29
C GLY A 381 -3.90 -2.06 -8.43
N ALA A 382 -3.06 -1.07 -8.15
CA ALA A 382 -2.67 -0.07 -9.13
C ALA A 382 -1.93 -0.70 -10.33
N PHE A 383 -1.02 -1.65 -10.09
CA PHE A 383 -0.35 -2.37 -11.18
C PHE A 383 -1.30 -3.22 -12.02
N LEU A 384 -2.30 -3.84 -11.40
CA LEU A 384 -3.24 -4.73 -12.07
C LEU A 384 -4.16 -3.98 -13.06
N ILE A 385 -4.64 -2.80 -12.66
CA ILE A 385 -5.54 -1.96 -13.45
C ILE A 385 -4.88 -0.67 -13.95
N GLU A 386 -3.56 -0.69 -14.13
CA GLU A 386 -2.77 0.44 -14.64
C GLU A 386 -3.21 0.87 -16.06
N GLU A 387 -3.54 -0.11 -16.89
CA GLU A 387 -3.94 0.09 -18.28
C GLU A 387 -5.43 0.46 -18.34
N ASP A 388 -5.75 1.65 -18.85
CA ASP A 388 -7.14 2.16 -18.94
C ASP A 388 -8.07 1.17 -19.68
N LYS A 389 -7.56 0.48 -20.72
CA LYS A 389 -8.32 -0.56 -21.44
C LYS A 389 -8.74 -1.72 -20.53
N THR A 390 -7.82 -2.22 -19.71
CA THR A 390 -8.05 -3.30 -18.74
C THR A 390 -8.98 -2.86 -17.62
N LYS A 391 -8.78 -1.63 -17.12
CA LYS A 391 -9.63 -1.03 -16.08
C LYS A 391 -11.07 -0.88 -16.56
N LEU A 392 -11.28 -0.43 -17.81
CA LEU A 392 -12.63 -0.32 -18.40
C LEU A 392 -13.30 -1.68 -18.50
N TYR A 393 -12.58 -2.72 -18.94
CA TYR A 393 -13.12 -4.08 -19.00
C TYR A 393 -13.59 -4.54 -17.62
N TYR A 394 -12.74 -4.39 -16.59
CA TYR A 394 -13.11 -4.74 -15.22
C TYR A 394 -14.30 -3.95 -14.69
N ALA A 395 -14.40 -2.65 -15.02
CA ALA A 395 -15.54 -1.81 -14.64
C ALA A 395 -16.85 -2.31 -15.26
N ILE A 396 -16.87 -2.59 -16.57
CA ILE A 396 -18.05 -3.12 -17.27
C ILE A 396 -18.47 -4.46 -16.69
N ARG A 397 -17.53 -5.40 -16.52
CA ARG A 397 -17.80 -6.71 -15.92
C ARG A 397 -18.31 -6.60 -14.49
N SER A 398 -17.80 -5.65 -13.70
CA SER A 398 -18.29 -5.40 -12.35
C SER A 398 -19.75 -4.92 -12.35
N ILE A 399 -20.13 -4.04 -13.30
CA ILE A 399 -21.52 -3.57 -13.44
C ILE A 399 -22.45 -4.70 -13.90
N GLN A 400 -22.03 -5.53 -14.87
CA GLN A 400 -22.77 -6.73 -15.28
C GLN A 400 -23.08 -7.64 -14.09
N ASP A 401 -22.09 -7.83 -13.24
CA ASP A 401 -22.20 -8.63 -12.03
C ASP A 401 -23.20 -8.02 -11.02
N TYR A 402 -23.25 -6.69 -10.87
CA TYR A 402 -24.28 -6.02 -10.05
C TYR A 402 -25.69 -6.16 -10.62
N ILE A 403 -25.85 -6.24 -11.95
CA ILE A 403 -27.12 -6.56 -12.58
C ILE A 403 -27.51 -8.02 -12.29
N SER A 404 -26.55 -8.94 -12.40
CA SER A 404 -26.77 -10.37 -12.10
C SER A 404 -27.12 -10.64 -10.63
N ASP A 405 -26.58 -9.82 -9.72
CA ASP A 405 -26.88 -9.84 -8.28
C ASP A 405 -28.23 -9.15 -7.95
N PHE A 406 -28.98 -8.66 -8.96
CA PHE A 406 -30.22 -7.87 -8.81
C PHE A 406 -30.08 -6.58 -8.00
N ILE A 407 -28.86 -6.03 -7.91
CA ILE A 407 -28.59 -4.75 -7.24
C ILE A 407 -28.86 -3.59 -8.19
N LEU A 408 -28.57 -3.79 -9.48
CA LEU A 408 -28.87 -2.87 -10.56
C LEU A 408 -29.82 -3.52 -11.56
N ASN A 409 -30.53 -2.71 -12.32
CA ASN A 409 -31.39 -3.13 -13.41
C ASN A 409 -31.12 -2.31 -14.69
N LYS A 410 -31.79 -2.66 -15.80
CA LYS A 410 -31.59 -2.00 -17.09
C LYS A 410 -31.88 -0.49 -17.08
N LYS A 411 -32.78 -0.03 -16.22
CA LYS A 411 -33.10 1.39 -16.08
C LYS A 411 -31.98 2.15 -15.39
N ASP A 412 -31.25 1.52 -14.47
CA ASP A 412 -30.16 2.17 -13.75
C ASP A 412 -28.98 2.50 -14.68
N ILE A 413 -28.72 1.66 -15.70
CA ILE A 413 -27.65 1.90 -16.68
C ILE A 413 -28.01 2.96 -17.74
N GLU A 414 -29.28 3.41 -17.82
CA GLU A 414 -29.69 4.48 -18.75
C GLU A 414 -28.98 5.81 -18.46
N ILE A 415 -28.37 5.96 -17.28
CA ILE A 415 -27.53 7.10 -16.94
C ILE A 415 -26.28 7.20 -17.82
N TYR A 416 -25.81 6.09 -18.40
CA TYR A 416 -24.61 6.04 -19.23
C TYR A 416 -24.89 6.27 -20.71
N SER A 417 -23.86 6.58 -21.49
CA SER A 417 -23.92 6.69 -22.94
C SER A 417 -24.37 5.37 -23.60
N PRO A 418 -25.03 5.43 -24.77
CA PRO A 418 -25.50 4.23 -25.47
C PRO A 418 -24.41 3.19 -25.70
N GLU A 419 -23.16 3.62 -25.95
CA GLU A 419 -22.05 2.70 -26.15
C GLU A 419 -21.66 1.93 -24.87
N ILE A 420 -21.74 2.56 -23.69
CA ILE A 420 -21.52 1.88 -22.42
C ILE A 420 -22.68 0.94 -22.12
N GLN A 421 -23.92 1.37 -22.36
CA GLN A 421 -25.11 0.51 -22.16
C GLN A 421 -25.03 -0.74 -23.04
N GLU A 422 -24.69 -0.58 -24.32
CA GLU A 422 -24.51 -1.69 -25.27
C GLU A 422 -23.41 -2.65 -24.78
N ALA A 423 -22.28 -2.13 -24.30
CA ALA A 423 -21.21 -2.94 -23.73
C ALA A 423 -21.63 -3.69 -22.45
N ILE A 424 -22.33 -3.03 -21.51
CA ILE A 424 -22.84 -3.68 -20.29
C ILE A 424 -23.82 -4.81 -20.64
N LEU A 425 -24.65 -4.63 -21.66
CA LEU A 425 -25.64 -5.63 -22.07
C LEU A 425 -25.07 -6.72 -23.00
N SER A 426 -23.84 -6.58 -23.46
CA SER A 426 -23.19 -7.56 -24.35
C SER A 426 -22.74 -8.79 -23.60
N GLU A 427 -22.68 -9.92 -24.30
CA GLU A 427 -22.12 -11.15 -23.74
C GLU A 427 -20.63 -10.99 -23.45
N LYS A 428 -20.15 -11.77 -22.47
CA LYS A 428 -18.73 -11.77 -22.08
C LYS A 428 -17.79 -12.00 -23.28
N THR A 429 -18.16 -12.92 -24.17
CA THR A 429 -17.35 -13.28 -25.34
C THR A 429 -17.17 -12.09 -26.29
N ASP A 430 -18.21 -11.30 -26.48
CA ASP A 430 -18.19 -10.14 -27.38
C ASP A 430 -17.31 -9.04 -26.79
N LEU A 431 -17.39 -8.82 -25.47
CA LEU A 431 -16.52 -7.87 -24.77
C LEU A 431 -15.04 -8.25 -24.86
N ILE A 432 -14.72 -9.54 -24.72
CA ILE A 432 -13.35 -10.06 -24.89
C ILE A 432 -12.87 -9.83 -26.32
N GLU A 433 -13.72 -10.12 -27.32
CA GLU A 433 -13.39 -9.89 -28.72
C GLU A 433 -13.15 -8.40 -29.02
N MET A 434 -14.01 -7.51 -28.51
CA MET A 434 -13.84 -6.06 -28.63
C MET A 434 -12.52 -5.58 -28.00
N TYR A 435 -12.18 -6.10 -26.81
CA TYR A 435 -10.94 -5.76 -26.11
C TYR A 435 -9.70 -6.09 -26.96
N HIS A 436 -9.66 -7.29 -27.55
CA HIS A 436 -8.54 -7.76 -28.36
C HIS A 436 -8.50 -7.14 -29.77
N LYS A 437 -9.65 -6.75 -30.33
CA LYS A 437 -9.71 -6.01 -31.61
C LYS A 437 -9.25 -4.56 -31.49
N SER A 438 -9.29 -3.98 -30.29
CA SER A 438 -8.88 -2.59 -30.09
C SER A 438 -7.39 -2.40 -30.33
N LYS A 439 -7.05 -1.33 -31.07
CA LYS A 439 -5.67 -0.89 -31.29
C LYS A 439 -5.09 -0.07 -30.13
N TYR A 440 -5.92 0.30 -29.16
CA TYR A 440 -5.50 1.04 -27.98
C TYR A 440 -4.64 0.16 -27.06
N ASP A 441 -3.49 0.67 -26.64
CA ASP A 441 -2.65 0.11 -25.57
C ASP A 441 -2.07 1.21 -24.68
N ILE A 442 -1.21 0.82 -23.73
CA ILE A 442 -0.61 1.73 -22.74
C ILE A 442 0.19 2.88 -23.40
N THR A 443 0.70 2.71 -24.62
CA THR A 443 1.42 3.80 -25.32
C THR A 443 0.47 4.95 -25.68
N ASN A 444 -0.78 4.64 -26.08
CA ASN A 444 -1.79 5.65 -26.35
C ASN A 444 -2.13 6.44 -25.07
N GLN A 445 -2.21 5.76 -23.93
CA GLN A 445 -2.42 6.38 -22.62
C GLN A 445 -1.29 7.38 -22.27
N TYR A 446 -0.03 7.02 -22.52
CA TYR A 446 1.13 7.89 -22.27
C TYR A 446 1.19 9.11 -23.20
N LEU A 447 0.67 9.00 -24.43
CA LEU A 447 0.59 10.10 -25.37
C LEU A 447 -0.50 11.13 -25.01
N ILE A 448 -1.57 10.69 -24.33
CA ILE A 448 -2.68 11.55 -23.95
C ILE A 448 -2.36 12.26 -22.63
N GLY A 449 -2.02 13.55 -22.71
CA GLY A 449 -2.07 14.45 -21.56
C GLY A 449 -0.78 14.64 -20.76
N GLN A 450 0.39 14.26 -21.29
CA GLN A 450 1.67 14.59 -20.64
C GLN A 450 2.54 15.49 -21.51
N LYS A 451 3.06 16.57 -20.89
CA LYS A 451 4.21 17.29 -21.43
C LYS A 451 5.38 16.30 -21.51
N PHE A 452 6.05 16.24 -22.66
CA PHE A 452 7.18 15.34 -22.85
C PHE A 452 8.21 15.52 -21.73
N ASN A 453 8.57 14.41 -21.08
CA ASN A 453 9.61 14.33 -20.07
C ASN A 453 10.49 13.13 -20.40
N LYS A 454 11.77 13.40 -20.71
CA LYS A 454 12.71 12.38 -21.18
C LYS A 454 12.81 11.20 -20.22
N GLU A 455 13.01 11.45 -18.93
CA GLU A 455 13.19 10.39 -17.92
C GLU A 455 11.95 9.50 -17.80
N LYS A 456 10.75 10.09 -17.76
CA LYS A 456 9.50 9.32 -17.72
C LYS A 456 9.32 8.42 -18.94
N TRP A 457 9.71 8.90 -20.12
CA TRP A 457 9.67 8.13 -21.35
C TRP A 457 10.72 7.01 -21.36
N GLU A 458 11.93 7.27 -20.86
CA GLU A 458 12.96 6.24 -20.71
C GLU A 458 12.53 5.14 -19.73
N ASP A 459 11.99 5.52 -18.57
CA ASP A 459 11.47 4.60 -17.57
C ASP A 459 10.31 3.75 -18.17
N PHE A 460 9.42 4.37 -18.93
CA PHE A 460 8.32 3.68 -19.61
C PHE A 460 8.81 2.68 -20.68
N LEU A 461 9.70 3.11 -21.58
CA LEU A 461 10.25 2.25 -22.64
C LEU A 461 11.07 1.08 -22.05
N LYS A 462 11.73 1.29 -20.90
CA LYS A 462 12.40 0.22 -20.16
C LYS A 462 11.41 -0.84 -19.64
N LEU A 463 10.27 -0.45 -19.08
CA LEU A 463 9.23 -1.40 -18.67
C LEU A 463 8.66 -2.18 -19.86
N ILE A 464 8.53 -1.52 -21.03
CA ILE A 464 8.15 -2.21 -22.27
C ILE A 464 9.21 -3.25 -22.64
N LYS A 465 10.49 -2.88 -22.62
CA LYS A 465 11.60 -3.81 -22.88
C LYS A 465 11.62 -4.99 -21.92
N LEU A 466 11.29 -4.78 -20.65
CA LEU A 466 11.18 -5.83 -19.63
C LEU A 466 9.90 -6.67 -19.75
N GLY A 467 9.05 -6.40 -20.75
CA GLY A 467 7.87 -7.20 -21.05
C GLY A 467 6.68 -6.92 -20.13
N HIS A 468 6.61 -5.77 -19.47
CA HIS A 468 5.52 -5.43 -18.55
C HIS A 468 4.18 -5.19 -19.26
N TYR A 469 4.17 -4.94 -20.56
CA TYR A 469 2.95 -4.61 -21.31
C TYR A 469 2.85 -5.42 -22.60
N ASP A 470 1.62 -5.59 -23.10
CA ASP A 470 1.34 -6.10 -24.44
C ASP A 470 1.09 -4.91 -25.38
N ILE A 471 2.01 -4.70 -26.31
CA ILE A 471 2.04 -3.53 -27.19
C ILE A 471 2.19 -4.00 -28.63
N SER A 472 1.42 -3.39 -29.54
CA SER A 472 1.54 -3.72 -30.96
C SER A 472 2.87 -3.21 -31.52
N ARG A 473 3.41 -3.92 -32.53
CA ARG A 473 4.66 -3.48 -33.20
C ARG A 473 4.53 -2.07 -33.78
N GLU A 474 3.34 -1.69 -34.26
CA GLU A 474 3.05 -0.36 -34.80
C GLU A 474 3.12 0.71 -33.71
N ASN A 475 2.45 0.50 -32.58
CA ASN A 475 2.42 1.45 -31.47
C ASN A 475 3.81 1.61 -30.82
N LEU A 476 4.59 0.54 -30.72
CA LEU A 476 5.98 0.59 -30.26
C LEU A 476 6.85 1.44 -31.21
N LYS A 477 6.76 1.21 -32.53
CA LYS A 477 7.49 2.00 -33.53
C LYS A 477 7.13 3.48 -33.45
N ASN A 478 5.84 3.80 -33.32
CA ASN A 478 5.37 5.18 -33.19
C ASN A 478 5.89 5.83 -31.90
N SER A 479 5.90 5.10 -30.79
CA SER A 479 6.42 5.59 -29.50
C SER A 479 7.92 5.88 -29.55
N LEU A 480 8.71 4.98 -30.14
CA LEU A 480 10.15 5.18 -30.34
C LEU A 480 10.44 6.36 -31.27
N LYS A 481 9.68 6.49 -32.37
CA LYS A 481 9.78 7.62 -33.30
C LYS A 481 9.57 8.95 -32.56
N ILE A 482 8.50 9.06 -31.76
CA ILE A 482 8.21 10.27 -30.98
C ILE A 482 9.33 10.58 -29.99
N TYR A 483 9.82 9.56 -29.26
CA TYR A 483 10.93 9.76 -28.33
C TYR A 483 12.20 10.24 -29.05
N ASN A 484 12.56 9.62 -30.18
CA ASN A 484 13.73 9.99 -30.97
C ASN A 484 13.62 11.41 -31.54
N GLU A 485 12.46 11.77 -32.11
CA GLU A 485 12.19 13.13 -32.59
C GLU A 485 12.29 14.18 -31.48
N LYS A 486 11.80 13.87 -30.26
CA LYS A 486 11.84 14.81 -29.12
C LYS A 486 13.20 14.93 -28.46
N THR A 487 14.08 13.95 -28.64
CA THR A 487 15.39 13.91 -27.98
C THR A 487 16.58 14.10 -28.91
N GLY A 488 16.36 14.05 -30.23
CA GLY A 488 17.44 14.06 -31.23
C GLY A 488 18.26 12.77 -31.26
N ASN A 489 17.75 11.69 -30.65
CA ASN A 489 18.40 10.38 -30.62
C ASN A 489 17.89 9.49 -31.76
N ASN A 490 18.53 8.33 -31.93
CA ASN A 490 18.06 7.25 -32.80
C ASN A 490 18.11 5.91 -32.07
N LYS A 491 17.39 5.83 -30.93
CA LYS A 491 17.34 4.61 -30.11
C LYS A 491 16.31 3.62 -30.63
N GLU A 492 16.64 2.35 -30.57
CA GLU A 492 15.74 1.22 -30.64
C GLU A 492 15.36 0.72 -29.24
N ILE A 493 14.37 -0.18 -29.14
CA ILE A 493 13.92 -0.71 -27.84
C ILE A 493 15.06 -1.41 -27.08
N ASP A 494 15.98 -2.03 -27.80
CA ASP A 494 17.10 -2.75 -27.19
C ASP A 494 18.20 -1.82 -26.63
N ASP A 495 18.18 -0.52 -26.96
CA ASP A 495 19.14 0.46 -26.42
C ASP A 495 18.81 0.94 -25.01
N PHE A 496 17.63 0.61 -24.48
CA PHE A 496 17.23 1.00 -23.12
C PHE A 496 17.82 0.01 -22.11
N ASN A 497 18.71 0.49 -21.22
CA ASN A 497 19.40 -0.39 -20.28
C ASN A 497 18.41 -1.09 -19.33
N ILE A 498 18.56 -2.40 -19.13
CA ILE A 498 17.75 -3.18 -18.19
C ILE A 498 18.35 -3.15 -16.78
N GLU A 499 19.65 -2.96 -16.64
CA GLU A 499 20.29 -2.75 -15.35
C GLU A 499 19.95 -1.36 -14.85
N GLY A 500 19.54 -1.25 -13.59
CA GLY A 500 19.20 0.03 -12.99
C GLY A 500 20.02 0.34 -11.76
N ASP A 501 20.38 1.61 -11.63
CA ASP A 501 21.04 2.13 -10.44
C ASP A 501 20.01 2.50 -9.35
N SER A 502 20.51 2.90 -8.19
CA SER A 502 19.67 3.32 -7.06
C SER A 502 18.82 4.55 -7.38
N LYS A 503 19.31 5.48 -8.22
CA LYS A 503 18.58 6.70 -8.60
C LYS A 503 17.42 6.39 -9.52
N GLU A 504 17.62 5.48 -10.47
CA GLU A 504 16.58 5.00 -11.36
C GLU A 504 15.48 4.29 -10.59
N TYR A 505 15.83 3.39 -9.66
CA TYR A 505 14.81 2.73 -8.84
C TYR A 505 13.97 3.74 -8.02
N ILE A 506 14.58 4.83 -7.54
CA ILE A 506 13.84 5.93 -6.88
C ILE A 506 12.84 6.58 -7.85
N ARG A 507 13.18 6.76 -9.14
CA ARG A 507 12.24 7.29 -10.13
C ARG A 507 11.07 6.33 -10.38
N PHE A 508 11.34 5.04 -10.51
CA PHE A 508 10.29 4.02 -10.61
C PHE A 508 9.37 3.99 -9.39
N HIS A 509 9.91 4.15 -8.19
CA HIS A 509 9.08 4.28 -6.99
C HIS A 509 8.24 5.57 -7.03
N LYS A 510 8.82 6.71 -7.40
CA LYS A 510 8.08 7.99 -7.52
C LYS A 510 6.95 7.93 -8.55
N ARG A 511 7.12 7.14 -9.62
CA ARG A 511 6.08 6.91 -10.64
C ARG A 511 4.81 6.28 -10.06
N ILE A 512 4.94 5.45 -9.01
CA ILE A 512 3.81 4.73 -8.41
C ILE A 512 3.31 5.38 -7.11
N SER A 513 4.20 6.07 -6.38
CA SER A 513 3.94 6.67 -5.07
C SER A 513 3.70 8.18 -5.14
N PHE A 514 3.13 8.68 -6.23
CA PHE A 514 2.92 10.12 -6.40
C PHE A 514 1.76 10.62 -5.53
N MET A 515 1.90 11.82 -4.99
CA MET A 515 0.82 12.49 -4.26
C MET A 515 -0.32 12.83 -5.21
N LYS A 516 -1.57 12.68 -4.74
CA LYS A 516 -2.76 13.16 -5.46
C LYS A 516 -2.55 14.59 -6.00
N PRO A 517 -2.74 14.86 -7.30
CA PRO A 517 -2.39 16.14 -7.92
C PRO A 517 -3.01 17.36 -7.24
N GLU A 518 -4.30 17.30 -6.88
CA GLU A 518 -5.02 18.39 -6.24
C GLU A 518 -4.46 18.68 -4.84
N SER A 519 -4.01 17.65 -4.15
CA SER A 519 -3.38 17.78 -2.83
C SER A 519 -1.97 18.35 -2.93
N LEU A 520 -1.21 17.96 -3.95
CA LEU A 520 0.10 18.55 -4.24
C LEU A 520 -0.03 20.05 -4.52
N GLU A 521 -1.02 20.45 -5.32
CA GLU A 521 -1.31 21.85 -5.60
C GLU A 521 -1.73 22.61 -4.33
N TYR A 522 -2.60 22.02 -3.50
CA TYR A 522 -2.99 22.56 -2.21
C TYR A 522 -1.77 22.86 -1.32
N CYS A 523 -0.87 21.88 -1.15
CA CYS A 523 0.33 22.01 -0.32
C CYS A 523 1.34 23.03 -0.88
N LYS A 524 1.54 23.08 -2.20
CA LYS A 524 2.41 24.08 -2.86
C LYS A 524 1.89 25.50 -2.66
N ASN A 525 0.59 25.71 -2.85
CA ASN A 525 -0.02 27.03 -2.68
C ASN A 525 0.02 27.50 -1.22
N LYS A 526 -0.09 26.57 -0.27
CA LYS A 526 0.06 26.87 1.15
C LYS A 526 1.50 27.26 1.51
N SER A 527 2.49 26.52 1.02
CA SER A 527 3.91 26.80 1.28
C SER A 527 4.30 28.20 0.80
N LYS A 528 3.89 28.59 -0.41
CA LYS A 528 4.11 29.94 -0.96
C LYS A 528 3.46 31.06 -0.14
N LYS A 529 2.30 30.80 0.50
CA LYS A 529 1.64 31.80 1.37
C LYS A 529 2.41 32.00 2.66
N ASN A 530 2.98 30.94 3.24
CA ASN A 530 3.78 31.04 4.46
C ASN A 530 5.09 31.81 4.24
N GLU A 531 5.75 31.61 3.09
CA GLU A 531 6.98 32.35 2.73
C GLU A 531 6.75 33.87 2.57
N LYS A 532 5.56 34.27 2.09
CA LYS A 532 5.18 35.69 1.96
C LYS A 532 4.83 36.40 3.27
N ILE A 533 4.60 35.64 4.35
CA ILE A 533 4.28 36.20 5.68
C ILE A 533 5.55 36.28 6.54
N SER A 534 6.60 35.53 6.18
CA SER A 534 7.92 35.55 6.83
C SER A 534 8.90 36.58 6.24
N HIS A 535 8.48 37.34 5.24
CA HIS A 535 9.17 38.50 4.65
C HIS A 535 8.31 39.73 4.87
#